data_AF-A0A358A0H6-F1
#
_entry.id   AF-A0A358A0H6-F1
#
_cell.length_a   1.000
_cell.length_b   1.000
_cell.length_c   1.000
_cell.angle_alpha   90.00
_cell.angle_beta   90.00
_cell.angle_gamma   90.00
#
_symmetry.space_group_name_H-M   'P 1'
#
loop_
_entity.id
_entity.type
_entity.pdbx_description
1 polymer ?
#
loop_
_entity_poly.entity_id
_entity_poly.type
_entity_poly.pdbx_seq_one_letter_code
_entity_poly.pdbx_strand_id
1 'polypeptide(L)'
;MAASATLFADAFSEDPWWWGDAPPVVYEADPPTGSDVVVVGGGYAGLSCATELALAGCSVAVLDIRRIGEGASGRNAGLVSGRAGISKMIDLEAYVGPDRAAAILDEADEAYVHFQQLVDTHAPGAFQDRGRFVAARSKAAFRKLEKKCEEYRDSGEGSGVTLIQPGDEGRFVTTDAFHGGMAASAAGLAHPAVFVDGLRRRAEAAGVSIHTGIRVTDIDSSGVGPHTITVASGSGTARGHRRLAAGDVVIATN
;
A
#
# COMPACT_ATOMS: atom_id res chain seq x y z
N MET A 1 -41.10 -17.55 22.81
CA MET A 1 -40.23 -17.34 21.63
C MET A 1 -38.83 -17.16 22.17
N ALA A 2 -37.88 -18.02 21.80
CA ALA A 2 -36.50 -17.90 22.23
C ALA A 2 -35.86 -16.70 21.51
N ALA A 3 -35.41 -15.70 22.26
CA ALA A 3 -34.57 -14.65 21.72
C ALA A 3 -33.27 -15.31 21.23
N SER A 4 -33.00 -15.23 19.93
CA SER A 4 -31.71 -15.63 19.36
C SER A 4 -30.65 -14.66 19.88
N ALA A 5 -30.05 -14.97 21.03
CA ALA A 5 -28.95 -14.19 21.58
C ALA A 5 -27.72 -14.45 20.70
N THR A 6 -27.41 -13.50 19.82
CA THR A 6 -26.17 -13.53 19.03
C THR A 6 -24.98 -13.33 19.97
N LEU A 7 -23.83 -13.95 19.67
CA LEU A 7 -22.57 -13.74 20.41
C LEU A 7 -21.98 -12.33 20.20
N PHE A 8 -22.49 -11.60 19.22
CA PHE A 8 -21.95 -10.33 18.78
C PHE A 8 -22.62 -9.17 19.50
N ALA A 9 -21.83 -8.12 19.77
CA ALA A 9 -22.35 -6.84 20.23
C ALA A 9 -23.25 -6.22 19.15
N ASP A 10 -24.21 -5.39 19.56
CA ASP A 10 -25.17 -4.75 18.65
C ASP A 10 -24.51 -3.92 17.52
N ALA A 11 -23.29 -3.44 17.77
CA ALA A 11 -22.49 -2.66 16.81
C ALA A 11 -21.46 -3.50 16.02
N PHE A 12 -21.49 -4.83 16.13
CA PHE A 12 -20.59 -5.69 15.37
C PHE A 12 -20.85 -5.55 13.86
N SER A 13 -19.77 -5.40 13.10
CA SER A 13 -19.78 -5.43 11.65
C SER A 13 -18.74 -6.41 11.14
N GLU A 14 -19.09 -7.14 10.08
CA GLU A 14 -18.15 -7.97 9.33
C GLU A 14 -17.30 -7.13 8.35
N ASP A 15 -17.70 -5.89 8.09
CA ASP A 15 -16.93 -4.98 7.26
C ASP A 15 -15.66 -4.51 8.00
N PRO A 16 -14.52 -4.39 7.30
CA PRO A 16 -13.34 -3.73 7.82
C PRO A 16 -13.65 -2.34 8.37
N TRP A 17 -13.12 -2.05 9.56
CA TRP A 17 -13.32 -0.78 10.27
C TRP A 17 -13.13 0.46 9.37
N TRP A 18 -12.08 0.45 8.55
CA TRP A 18 -11.73 1.54 7.64
C TRP A 18 -12.78 1.85 6.58
N TRP A 19 -13.66 0.90 6.24
CA TRP A 19 -14.66 1.10 5.19
C TRP A 19 -15.81 2.01 5.62
N GLY A 20 -15.94 2.29 6.92
CA GLY A 20 -16.91 3.27 7.41
C GLY A 20 -16.66 4.68 6.87
N ASP A 21 -15.39 5.05 6.70
CA ASP A 21 -15.00 6.38 6.20
C ASP A 21 -14.85 6.43 4.66
N ALA A 22 -14.49 5.30 4.03
CA ALA A 22 -14.37 5.18 2.58
C ALA A 22 -14.73 3.76 2.12
N PRO A 23 -15.99 3.50 1.74
CA PRO A 23 -16.43 2.17 1.32
C PRO A 23 -15.88 1.79 -0.06
N PRO A 24 -15.69 0.48 -0.37
CA PRO A 24 -15.23 0.05 -1.68
C PRO A 24 -16.19 0.43 -2.83
N VAL A 25 -15.63 0.85 -3.96
CA VAL A 25 -16.38 1.40 -5.11
C VAL A 25 -16.49 0.41 -6.27
N VAL A 26 -17.68 0.35 -6.89
CA VAL A 26 -17.98 -0.46 -8.08
C VAL A 26 -17.93 0.41 -9.34
N TYR A 27 -17.39 -0.15 -10.42
CA TYR A 27 -17.46 0.34 -11.78
C TYR A 27 -18.07 -0.75 -12.68
N GLU A 28 -19.28 -0.48 -13.19
CA GLU A 28 -20.09 -1.47 -13.94
C GLU A 28 -19.83 -1.46 -15.45
N ALA A 29 -19.19 -0.43 -15.98
CA ALA A 29 -18.93 -0.32 -17.41
C ALA A 29 -17.99 -1.44 -17.88
N ASP A 30 -18.27 -1.97 -19.07
CA ASP A 30 -17.39 -2.95 -19.72
C ASP A 30 -16.04 -2.32 -20.08
N PRO A 31 -14.93 -3.06 -19.98
CA PRO A 31 -13.62 -2.57 -20.37
C PRO A 31 -13.56 -2.31 -21.88
N PRO A 32 -12.74 -1.34 -22.32
CA PRO A 32 -12.53 -1.10 -23.74
C PRO A 32 -11.95 -2.33 -24.43
N THR A 33 -12.27 -2.54 -25.72
CA THR A 33 -11.74 -3.66 -26.50
C THR A 33 -10.23 -3.58 -26.73
N GLY A 34 -9.63 -2.40 -26.53
CA GLY A 34 -8.19 -2.23 -26.48
C GLY A 34 -7.73 -0.97 -25.75
N SER A 35 -6.48 -0.97 -25.29
CA SER A 35 -5.81 0.16 -24.62
C SER A 35 -4.30 0.07 -24.87
N ASP A 36 -3.57 1.17 -24.68
CA ASP A 36 -2.11 1.12 -24.76
C ASP A 36 -1.56 0.27 -23.62
N VAL A 37 -2.09 0.45 -22.40
CA VAL A 37 -1.71 -0.36 -21.23
C VAL A 37 -2.94 -0.87 -20.50
N VAL A 38 -2.91 -2.16 -20.14
CA VAL A 38 -3.85 -2.73 -19.17
C VAL A 38 -3.13 -3.00 -17.85
N VAL A 39 -3.69 -2.49 -16.76
CA VAL A 39 -3.20 -2.73 -15.40
C VAL A 39 -4.15 -3.70 -14.70
N VAL A 40 -3.62 -4.82 -14.22
CA VAL A 40 -4.38 -5.85 -13.52
C VAL A 40 -4.24 -5.66 -12.02
N GLY A 41 -5.30 -5.22 -11.36
CA GLY A 41 -5.36 -4.90 -9.93
C GLY A 41 -5.49 -3.40 -9.67
N GLY A 42 -6.53 -3.02 -8.92
CA GLY A 42 -6.88 -1.65 -8.55
C GLY A 42 -6.49 -1.30 -7.11
N GLY A 43 -5.37 -1.84 -6.63
CA GLY A 43 -4.75 -1.45 -5.35
C GLY A 43 -3.83 -0.23 -5.50
N TYR A 44 -3.06 0.09 -4.46
CA TYR A 44 -2.13 1.24 -4.46
C TYR A 44 -1.17 1.22 -5.65
N ALA A 45 -0.49 0.09 -5.88
CA ALA A 45 0.49 -0.03 -6.95
C ALA A 45 -0.15 0.13 -8.33
N GLY A 46 -1.30 -0.52 -8.55
CA GLY A 46 -2.00 -0.46 -9.83
C GLY A 46 -2.56 0.93 -10.15
N LEU A 47 -3.20 1.58 -9.17
CA LEU A 47 -3.75 2.93 -9.34
C LEU A 47 -2.64 3.98 -9.53
N SER A 48 -1.55 3.91 -8.77
CA SER A 48 -0.41 4.81 -8.95
C SER A 48 0.24 4.62 -10.32
N CYS A 49 0.53 3.38 -10.71
CA CYS A 49 1.11 3.07 -12.03
C CYS A 49 0.21 3.54 -13.18
N ALA A 50 -1.09 3.23 -13.11
CA ALA A 50 -2.04 3.65 -14.13
C ALA A 50 -2.12 5.17 -14.28
N THR A 51 -2.07 5.88 -13.16
CA THR A 51 -2.09 7.36 -13.15
C THR A 51 -0.88 7.92 -13.87
N GLU A 52 0.34 7.49 -13.54
CA GLU A 52 1.56 8.02 -14.18
C GLU A 52 1.60 7.70 -15.68
N LEU A 53 1.16 6.51 -16.09
CA LEU A 53 1.05 6.14 -17.50
C LEU A 53 0.03 7.00 -18.25
N ALA A 54 -1.12 7.28 -17.64
CA ALA A 54 -2.13 8.15 -18.24
C ALA A 54 -1.63 9.60 -18.36
N LEU A 55 -0.93 10.12 -17.34
CA LEU A 55 -0.29 11.45 -17.38
C LEU A 55 0.82 11.53 -18.45
N ALA A 56 1.47 10.41 -18.75
CA ALA A 56 2.42 10.30 -19.86
C ALA A 56 1.76 10.19 -21.25
N GLY A 57 0.42 10.16 -21.32
CA GLY A 57 -0.35 10.16 -22.56
C GLY A 57 -0.81 8.80 -23.06
N CYS A 58 -0.63 7.72 -22.28
CA CYS A 58 -1.15 6.40 -22.62
C CYS A 58 -2.66 6.32 -22.35
N SER A 59 -3.40 5.59 -23.19
CA SER A 59 -4.73 5.09 -22.82
C SER A 59 -4.58 3.89 -21.87
N VAL A 60 -5.15 4.00 -20.66
CA VAL A 60 -4.96 3.01 -19.60
C VAL A 60 -6.30 2.46 -19.11
N ALA A 61 -6.39 1.13 -19.01
CA ALA A 61 -7.50 0.43 -18.37
C ALA A 61 -7.03 -0.35 -17.13
N VAL A 62 -7.61 -0.06 -15.98
CA VAL A 62 -7.43 -0.81 -14.73
C VAL A 62 -8.54 -1.83 -14.60
N LEU A 63 -8.18 -3.10 -14.48
CA LEU A 63 -9.11 -4.21 -14.31
C LEU A 63 -8.94 -4.81 -12.91
N ASP A 64 -10.00 -4.80 -12.11
CA ASP A 64 -10.04 -5.50 -10.83
C ASP A 64 -11.22 -6.47 -10.79
N ILE A 65 -11.02 -7.61 -10.16
CA ILE A 65 -12.08 -8.59 -9.94
C ILE A 65 -13.03 -8.17 -8.82
N ARG A 66 -12.57 -7.35 -7.89
CA ARG A 66 -13.34 -6.83 -6.75
C ARG A 66 -13.61 -5.34 -6.92
N ARG A 67 -14.32 -4.76 -5.95
CA ARG A 67 -14.47 -3.32 -5.82
C ARG A 67 -13.13 -2.66 -5.50
N ILE A 68 -12.92 -1.44 -5.98
CA ILE A 68 -11.73 -0.66 -5.63
C ILE A 68 -11.76 -0.38 -4.12
N GLY A 69 -10.67 -0.73 -3.43
CA GLY A 69 -10.55 -0.64 -1.97
C GLY A 69 -11.00 -1.89 -1.19
N GLU A 70 -11.53 -2.92 -1.84
CA GLU A 70 -11.91 -4.17 -1.16
C GLU A 70 -10.71 -5.05 -0.78
N GLY A 71 -9.61 -4.93 -1.54
CA GLY A 71 -8.38 -5.69 -1.35
C GLY A 71 -7.51 -5.23 -0.18
N ALA A 72 -6.24 -5.66 -0.18
CA ALA A 72 -5.27 -5.34 0.87
C ALA A 72 -5.07 -3.83 1.06
N SER A 73 -5.12 -3.06 -0.03
CA SER A 73 -4.92 -1.61 0.00
C SER A 73 -5.98 -0.85 0.80
N GLY A 74 -7.23 -1.31 0.90
CA GLY A 74 -8.26 -0.63 1.71
C GLY A 74 -8.44 -1.17 3.13
N ARG A 75 -7.72 -2.23 3.52
CA ARG A 75 -7.96 -2.95 4.81
C ARG A 75 -6.72 -3.27 5.64
N ASN A 76 -5.54 -2.80 5.22
CA ASN A 76 -4.29 -3.04 5.95
C ASN A 76 -4.21 -2.24 7.27
N ALA A 77 -3.14 -2.43 8.04
CA ALA A 77 -2.95 -1.78 9.33
C ALA A 77 -2.57 -0.28 9.24
N GLY A 78 -2.31 0.25 8.04
CA GLY A 78 -1.96 1.65 7.83
C GLY A 78 -0.52 2.02 8.17
N LEU A 79 0.33 1.06 8.55
CA LEU A 79 1.72 1.37 8.93
C LEU A 79 2.53 1.84 7.72
N VAL A 80 3.04 3.08 7.80
CA VAL A 80 3.97 3.64 6.83
C VAL A 80 5.30 3.88 7.51
N SER A 81 6.39 3.57 6.82
CA SER A 81 7.76 3.83 7.27
C SER A 81 8.62 4.08 6.05
N GLY A 82 9.50 5.08 6.12
CA GLY A 82 10.57 5.26 5.13
C GLY A 82 11.64 4.18 5.28
N ARG A 83 12.91 4.56 5.04
CA ARG A 83 14.07 3.66 5.10
C ARG A 83 14.13 2.68 6.27
N ALA A 84 13.77 3.12 7.48
CA ALA A 84 13.76 2.29 8.68
C ALA A 84 12.75 1.11 8.63
N GLY A 85 11.85 1.08 7.66
CA GLY A 85 10.96 -0.06 7.37
C GLY A 85 11.64 -1.18 6.58
N ILE A 86 12.57 -0.85 5.68
CA ILE A 86 13.15 -1.77 4.70
C ILE A 86 14.20 -2.69 5.34
N SER A 87 15.11 -2.13 6.13
CA SER A 87 16.24 -2.86 6.74
C SER A 87 15.89 -3.61 8.03
N LYS A 88 14.60 -3.76 8.37
CA LYS A 88 14.15 -4.34 9.64
C LYS A 88 14.29 -5.86 9.70
N MET A 89 14.18 -6.54 8.56
CA MET A 89 14.02 -8.01 8.49
C MET A 89 15.08 -8.73 7.65
N ILE A 90 15.93 -7.96 6.95
CA ILE A 90 16.95 -8.51 6.05
C ILE A 90 18.26 -7.76 6.24
N ASP A 91 19.36 -8.49 6.13
CA ASP A 91 20.67 -7.90 5.84
C ASP A 91 20.67 -7.53 4.36
N LEU A 92 20.28 -6.28 4.07
CA LEU A 92 20.05 -5.80 2.71
C LEU A 92 21.36 -5.80 1.91
N GLU A 93 22.47 -5.39 2.52
CA GLU A 93 23.78 -5.40 1.89
C GLU A 93 24.22 -6.82 1.51
N ALA A 94 24.02 -7.80 2.41
CA ALA A 94 24.32 -9.19 2.09
C ALA A 94 23.44 -9.74 0.94
N TYR A 95 22.23 -9.22 0.76
CA TYR A 95 21.29 -9.69 -0.26
C TYR A 95 21.52 -9.07 -1.65
N VAL A 96 21.79 -7.77 -1.73
CA VAL A 96 21.89 -7.04 -3.01
C VAL A 96 23.25 -6.38 -3.28
N GLY A 97 24.17 -6.43 -2.32
CA GLY A 97 25.44 -5.69 -2.34
C GLY A 97 25.29 -4.25 -1.83
N PRO A 98 26.38 -3.62 -1.38
CA PRO A 98 26.35 -2.32 -0.70
C PRO A 98 25.77 -1.20 -1.57
N ASP A 99 26.20 -1.10 -2.84
CA ASP A 99 25.76 -0.01 -3.74
C ASP A 99 24.24 -0.06 -4.01
N ARG A 100 23.70 -1.27 -4.22
CA ARG A 100 22.25 -1.45 -4.44
C ARG A 100 21.46 -1.28 -3.15
N ALA A 101 22.02 -1.68 -2.01
CA ALA A 101 21.40 -1.45 -0.72
C ALA A 101 21.23 0.05 -0.48
N ALA A 102 22.28 0.84 -0.68
CA ALA A 102 22.23 2.30 -0.59
C ALA A 102 21.16 2.89 -1.53
N ALA A 103 21.14 2.50 -2.80
CA ALA A 103 20.14 2.99 -3.77
C ALA A 103 18.68 2.66 -3.37
N ILE A 104 18.42 1.45 -2.85
CA ILE A 104 17.09 1.07 -2.34
C ILE A 104 16.70 1.91 -1.13
N LEU A 105 17.65 2.20 -0.25
CA LEU A 105 17.41 2.99 0.95
C LEU A 105 17.16 4.47 0.60
N ASP A 106 17.83 5.01 -0.41
CA ASP A 106 17.57 6.35 -0.98
C ASP A 106 16.18 6.41 -1.62
N GLU A 107 15.84 5.44 -2.47
CA GLU A 107 14.50 5.32 -3.07
C GLU A 107 13.41 5.23 -1.99
N ALA A 108 13.66 4.54 -0.87
CA ALA A 108 12.71 4.43 0.23
C ALA A 108 12.42 5.78 0.92
N ASP A 109 13.40 6.68 0.98
CA ASP A 109 13.20 8.03 1.52
C ASP A 109 12.47 8.92 0.53
N GLU A 110 12.82 8.84 -0.76
CA GLU A 110 12.08 9.53 -1.83
C GLU A 110 10.62 9.07 -1.90
N ALA A 111 10.38 7.76 -1.82
CA ALA A 111 9.04 7.18 -1.78
C ALA A 111 8.24 7.66 -0.57
N TYR A 112 8.86 7.85 0.60
CA TYR A 112 8.20 8.38 1.79
C TYR A 112 7.79 9.85 1.61
N VAL A 113 8.64 10.67 0.99
CA VAL A 113 8.31 12.07 0.65
C VAL A 113 7.21 12.13 -0.40
N HIS A 114 7.32 11.31 -1.45
CA HIS A 114 6.31 11.23 -2.50
C HIS A 114 4.96 10.77 -1.95
N PHE A 115 4.94 9.79 -1.06
CA PHE A 115 3.74 9.34 -0.36
C PHE A 115 3.06 10.50 0.40
N GLN A 116 3.81 11.31 1.15
CA GLN A 116 3.25 12.47 1.86
C GLN A 116 2.60 13.46 0.90
N GLN A 117 3.25 13.79 -0.21
CA GLN A 117 2.71 14.68 -1.24
C GLN A 117 1.41 14.14 -1.85
N LEU A 118 1.37 12.84 -2.13
CA LEU A 118 0.17 12.17 -2.64
C LEU A 118 -0.98 12.25 -1.64
N VAL A 119 -0.72 12.00 -0.36
CA VAL A 119 -1.75 12.09 0.68
C VAL A 119 -2.24 13.53 0.82
N ASP A 120 -1.34 14.51 0.94
CA ASP A 120 -1.72 15.91 1.13
C ASP A 120 -2.61 16.43 -0.01
N THR A 121 -2.34 15.99 -1.24
CA THR A 121 -3.06 16.44 -2.43
C THR A 121 -4.35 15.65 -2.67
N HIS A 122 -4.31 14.31 -2.52
CA HIS A 122 -5.38 13.43 -3.01
C HIS A 122 -6.18 12.76 -1.89
N ALA A 123 -5.65 12.68 -0.68
CA ALA A 123 -6.30 12.06 0.48
C ALA A 123 -6.07 12.89 1.77
N PRO A 124 -6.38 14.21 1.78
CA PRO A 124 -6.04 15.07 2.91
C PRO A 124 -6.64 14.55 4.22
N GLY A 125 -5.81 14.48 5.27
CA GLY A 125 -6.19 13.93 6.57
C GLY A 125 -6.04 12.41 6.69
N ALA A 126 -5.70 11.69 5.60
CA ALA A 126 -5.49 10.25 5.65
C ALA A 126 -4.15 9.85 6.25
N PHE A 127 -3.23 10.76 6.57
CA PHE A 127 -1.94 10.42 7.16
C PHE A 127 -1.69 11.14 8.48
N GLN A 128 -1.26 10.36 9.48
CA GLN A 128 -0.81 10.84 10.76
C GLN A 128 0.70 10.65 10.86
N ASP A 129 1.43 11.74 10.58
CA ASP A 129 2.88 11.78 10.74
C ASP A 129 3.24 11.90 12.23
N ARG A 130 3.40 10.75 12.89
CA ARG A 130 3.61 10.66 14.35
C ARG A 130 4.85 9.83 14.72
N GLY A 131 5.66 9.49 13.73
CA GLY A 131 6.78 8.60 13.90
C GLY A 131 6.38 7.18 14.31
N ARG A 132 7.38 6.40 14.69
CA ARG A 132 7.25 5.04 15.19
C ARG A 132 8.17 4.84 16.38
N PHE A 133 7.60 4.41 17.50
CA PHE A 133 8.37 4.00 18.67
C PHE A 133 8.51 2.48 18.71
N VAL A 134 9.76 2.00 18.78
CA VAL A 134 10.12 0.59 18.95
C VAL A 134 10.62 0.40 20.37
N ALA A 135 9.75 -0.11 21.25
CA ALA A 135 10.05 -0.30 22.66
C ALA A 135 10.92 -1.55 22.90
N ALA A 136 11.93 -1.44 23.76
CA ALA A 136 12.74 -2.58 24.17
C ALA A 136 12.11 -3.30 25.36
N ARG A 137 11.77 -4.58 25.21
CA ARG A 137 11.19 -5.39 26.30
C ARG A 137 12.22 -5.93 27.31
N SER A 138 13.51 -5.64 27.11
CA SER A 138 14.59 -6.10 27.99
C SER A 138 15.88 -5.32 27.73
N LYS A 139 16.83 -5.41 28.67
CA LYS A 139 18.20 -4.89 28.51
C LYS A 139 18.91 -5.45 27.27
N ALA A 140 18.64 -6.71 26.92
CA ALA A 140 19.21 -7.33 25.73
C ALA A 140 18.60 -6.75 24.44
N ALA A 141 17.28 -6.49 24.42
CA ALA A 141 16.63 -5.82 23.30
C ALA A 141 17.10 -4.37 23.16
N PHE A 142 17.29 -3.66 24.27
CA PHE A 142 17.81 -2.29 24.28
C PHE A 142 19.18 -2.19 23.63
N ARG A 143 20.13 -3.06 24.01
CA ARG A 143 21.47 -3.11 23.40
C ARG A 143 21.44 -3.37 21.88
N LYS A 144 20.45 -4.13 21.39
CA LYS A 144 20.24 -4.30 19.94
C LYS A 144 19.78 -3.01 19.28
N LEU A 145 18.88 -2.26 19.91
CA LEU A 145 18.41 -0.96 19.40
C LEU A 145 19.51 0.10 19.46
N GLU A 146 20.35 0.09 20.50
CA GLU A 146 21.53 0.95 20.62
C GLU A 146 22.48 0.74 19.44
N LYS A 147 22.89 -0.51 19.20
CA LYS A 147 23.70 -0.86 18.03
C LYS A 147 23.02 -0.46 16.71
N LYS A 148 21.70 -0.65 16.62
CA LYS A 148 20.96 -0.27 15.40
C LYS A 148 20.94 1.25 15.19
N CYS A 149 20.86 2.03 16.25
CA CYS A 149 20.97 3.49 16.18
C CYS A 149 22.39 3.93 15.80
N GLU A 150 23.42 3.23 16.26
CA GLU A 150 24.81 3.43 15.80
C GLU A 150 24.95 3.16 14.32
N GLU A 151 24.47 2.01 13.84
CA GLU A 151 24.46 1.64 12.42
C GLU A 151 23.82 2.73 11.55
N TYR A 152 22.64 3.25 11.95
CA TYR A 152 21.99 4.35 11.22
C TYR A 152 22.79 5.65 11.26
N ARG A 153 23.45 5.98 12.37
CA ARG A 153 24.28 7.21 12.43
C ARG A 153 25.49 7.10 11.52
N ASP A 154 26.17 5.96 11.53
CA ASP A 154 27.41 5.74 10.80
C ASP A 154 27.20 5.68 9.28
N SER A 155 26.03 5.21 8.82
CA SER A 155 25.65 5.24 7.40
C SER A 155 25.26 6.63 6.89
N GLY A 156 25.25 7.67 7.74
CA GLY A 156 24.72 8.99 7.41
C GLY A 156 23.19 9.06 7.40
N GLU A 157 22.52 7.97 7.79
CA GLU A 157 21.07 7.77 7.78
C GLU A 157 20.41 8.09 9.14
N GLY A 158 21.17 8.67 10.08
CA GLY A 158 20.74 8.93 11.45
C GLY A 158 19.72 10.06 11.58
N SER A 159 19.48 10.82 10.51
CA SER A 159 18.51 11.92 10.45
C SER A 159 17.08 11.36 10.54
N GLY A 160 16.64 11.07 11.75
CA GLY A 160 15.29 10.62 12.03
C GLY A 160 15.20 9.42 12.97
N VAL A 161 16.33 8.85 13.40
CA VAL A 161 16.34 7.78 14.42
C VAL A 161 16.94 8.31 15.72
N THR A 162 16.25 8.10 16.83
CA THR A 162 16.69 8.52 18.16
C THR A 162 16.60 7.37 19.15
N LEU A 163 17.69 7.09 19.84
CA LEU A 163 17.69 6.16 20.98
C LEU A 163 16.99 6.83 22.17
N ILE A 164 16.01 6.15 22.74
CA ILE A 164 15.27 6.58 23.93
C ILE A 164 15.82 5.80 25.12
N GLN A 165 16.40 6.51 26.09
CA GLN A 165 17.02 5.89 27.24
C GLN A 165 15.97 5.26 28.17
N PRO A 166 16.35 4.22 28.96
CA PRO A 166 15.48 3.72 30.01
C PRO A 166 15.11 4.83 31.00
N GLY A 167 13.82 5.03 31.25
CA GLY A 167 13.25 6.13 32.03
C GLY A 167 12.60 7.24 31.19
N ASP A 168 12.89 7.33 29.89
CA ASP A 168 12.35 8.37 28.99
C ASP A 168 11.16 7.88 28.12
N GLU A 169 10.75 6.63 28.25
CA GLU A 169 9.71 5.98 27.44
C GLU A 169 8.33 6.59 27.66
N GLY A 170 8.10 7.21 28.81
CA GLY A 170 6.86 7.91 29.19
C GLY A 170 6.42 8.99 28.18
N ARG A 171 7.34 9.43 27.32
CA ARG A 171 7.05 10.34 26.19
C ARG A 171 6.25 9.69 25.06
N PHE A 172 6.24 8.36 24.97
CA PHE A 172 5.63 7.59 23.88
C PHE A 172 4.57 6.59 24.35
N VAL A 173 4.76 6.00 25.53
CA VAL A 173 3.87 4.96 26.08
C VAL A 173 3.62 5.20 27.56
N THR A 174 2.44 4.83 28.06
CA THR A 174 2.02 5.09 29.45
C THR A 174 2.41 3.99 30.44
N THR A 175 3.29 3.06 30.05
CA THR A 175 3.67 1.88 30.83
C THR A 175 5.17 1.82 31.08
N ASP A 176 5.55 1.39 32.29
CA ASP A 176 6.94 1.20 32.70
C ASP A 176 7.47 -0.21 32.37
N ALA A 177 6.75 -0.97 31.54
CA ALA A 177 7.10 -2.35 31.19
C ALA A 177 8.31 -2.48 30.24
N PHE A 178 8.82 -1.37 29.71
CA PHE A 178 9.91 -1.35 28.73
C PHE A 178 11.22 -0.84 29.35
N HIS A 179 12.32 -0.99 28.61
CA HIS A 179 13.67 -0.60 29.04
C HIS A 179 14.36 0.14 27.89
N GLY A 180 13.94 1.37 27.68
CA GLY A 180 14.29 2.24 26.57
C GLY A 180 13.60 1.84 25.27
N GLY A 181 14.07 2.41 24.18
CA GLY A 181 13.56 2.12 22.85
C GLY A 181 14.25 2.92 21.76
N MET A 182 13.67 2.90 20.57
CA MET A 182 14.13 3.66 19.42
C MET A 182 12.92 4.36 18.80
N ALA A 183 13.01 5.67 18.61
CA ALA A 183 12.03 6.45 17.88
C ALA A 183 12.53 6.68 16.45
N ALA A 184 11.66 6.48 15.46
CA ALA A 184 11.89 6.82 14.06
C ALA A 184 10.89 7.90 13.63
N SER A 185 11.33 9.04 13.12
CA SER A 185 10.46 10.15 12.72
C SER A 185 9.79 9.93 11.38
N ALA A 186 10.49 9.33 10.41
CA ALA A 186 9.96 9.00 9.08
C ALA A 186 9.04 7.76 9.11
N ALA A 187 7.96 7.84 9.88
CA ALA A 187 6.96 6.80 9.99
C ALA A 187 5.63 7.39 10.47
N GLY A 188 4.54 6.67 10.22
CA GLY A 188 3.22 7.10 10.67
C GLY A 188 2.12 6.10 10.37
N LEU A 189 0.89 6.58 10.47
CA LEU A 189 -0.31 5.80 10.20
C LEU A 189 -1.12 6.44 9.08
N ALA A 190 -1.26 5.72 7.98
CA ALA A 190 -2.16 6.04 6.90
C ALA A 190 -3.52 5.37 7.11
N HIS A 191 -4.60 6.08 6.87
CA HIS A 191 -5.93 5.54 6.78
C HIS A 191 -6.08 4.86 5.40
N PRO A 192 -6.09 3.52 5.34
CA PRO A 192 -5.91 2.81 4.07
C PRO A 192 -7.06 3.01 3.08
N ALA A 193 -8.31 2.96 3.57
CA ALA A 193 -9.48 3.12 2.72
C ALA A 193 -9.59 4.53 2.11
N VAL A 194 -9.36 5.58 2.91
CA VAL A 194 -9.31 6.97 2.41
C VAL A 194 -8.14 7.17 1.45
N PHE A 195 -6.97 6.57 1.71
CA PHE A 195 -5.82 6.72 0.82
C PHE A 195 -6.05 6.04 -0.54
N VAL A 196 -6.56 4.80 -0.59
CA VAL A 196 -6.86 4.13 -1.87
C VAL A 196 -7.97 4.86 -2.63
N ASP A 197 -8.96 5.42 -1.94
CA ASP A 197 -9.98 6.27 -2.58
C ASP A 197 -9.37 7.55 -3.17
N GLY A 198 -8.41 8.17 -2.48
CA GLY A 198 -7.66 9.31 -3.01
C GLY A 198 -6.91 8.98 -4.29
N LEU A 199 -6.20 7.84 -4.31
CA LEU A 199 -5.51 7.37 -5.52
C LEU A 199 -6.48 7.03 -6.65
N ARG A 200 -7.64 6.43 -6.33
CA ARG A 200 -8.72 6.17 -7.29
C ARG A 200 -9.20 7.46 -7.96
N ARG A 201 -9.53 8.49 -7.16
CA ARG A 201 -9.95 9.81 -7.68
C ARG A 201 -8.87 10.47 -8.52
N ARG A 202 -7.60 10.33 -8.12
CA ARG A 202 -6.45 10.81 -8.90
C ARG A 202 -6.36 10.12 -10.26
N ALA A 203 -6.50 8.80 -10.30
CA ALA A 203 -6.48 8.01 -11.53
C ALA A 203 -7.61 8.42 -12.49
N GLU A 204 -8.83 8.57 -11.98
CA GLU A 204 -9.97 9.06 -12.78
C GLU A 204 -9.72 10.45 -13.36
N ALA A 205 -9.19 11.37 -12.56
CA ALA A 205 -8.86 12.73 -13.01
C ALA A 205 -7.75 12.75 -14.09
N ALA A 206 -6.86 11.76 -14.08
CA ALA A 206 -5.84 11.57 -15.11
C ALA A 206 -6.38 10.90 -16.40
N GLY A 207 -7.64 10.47 -16.42
CA GLY A 207 -8.27 9.82 -17.57
C GLY A 207 -8.14 8.29 -17.60
N VAL A 208 -7.74 7.66 -16.49
CA VAL A 208 -7.70 6.19 -16.38
C VAL A 208 -9.12 5.63 -16.41
N SER A 209 -9.35 4.60 -17.23
CA SER A 209 -10.60 3.84 -17.21
C SER A 209 -10.52 2.70 -16.19
N ILE A 210 -11.45 2.64 -15.23
CA ILE A 210 -11.44 1.67 -14.14
C ILE A 210 -12.64 0.73 -14.28
N HIS A 211 -12.41 -0.57 -14.20
CA HIS A 211 -13.42 -1.61 -14.38
C HIS A 211 -13.33 -2.66 -13.28
N THR A 212 -14.43 -2.86 -12.54
CA THR A 212 -14.49 -3.83 -11.43
C THR A 212 -15.33 -5.05 -11.81
N GLY A 213 -15.19 -6.15 -11.06
CA GLY A 213 -15.89 -7.39 -11.40
C GLY A 213 -15.33 -8.06 -12.66
N ILE A 214 -14.11 -7.69 -13.07
CA ILE A 214 -13.42 -8.20 -14.24
C ILE A 214 -12.24 -9.06 -13.78
N ARG A 215 -12.36 -10.38 -13.94
CA ARG A 215 -11.26 -11.30 -13.69
C ARG A 215 -10.43 -11.46 -14.97
N VAL A 216 -9.18 -11.02 -14.95
CA VAL A 216 -8.19 -11.44 -15.96
C VAL A 216 -7.85 -12.91 -15.70
N THR A 217 -8.02 -13.76 -16.71
CA THR A 217 -7.81 -15.21 -16.62
C THR A 217 -6.61 -15.70 -17.41
N ASP A 218 -6.20 -14.95 -18.44
CA ASP A 218 -5.09 -15.31 -19.31
C ASP A 218 -4.50 -14.07 -19.99
N ILE A 219 -3.20 -14.08 -20.24
CA ILE A 219 -2.45 -13.04 -20.98
C ILE A 219 -1.56 -13.76 -21.99
N ASP A 220 -1.87 -13.61 -23.28
CA ASP A 220 -1.07 -14.14 -24.37
C ASP A 220 -0.19 -13.03 -24.97
N SER A 221 1.12 -13.20 -24.79
CA SER A 221 2.18 -12.31 -25.29
C SER A 221 3.07 -12.97 -26.34
N SER A 222 2.66 -14.11 -26.91
CA SER A 222 3.50 -14.92 -27.81
C SER A 222 3.54 -14.43 -29.27
N GLY A 223 2.59 -13.58 -29.66
CA GLY A 223 2.46 -13.05 -31.02
C GLY A 223 3.25 -11.79 -31.29
N VAL A 224 3.28 -11.38 -32.56
CA VAL A 224 3.74 -10.05 -32.99
C VAL A 224 2.54 -9.09 -32.94
N GLY A 225 2.64 -8.01 -32.17
CA GLY A 225 1.57 -7.03 -31.98
C GLY A 225 1.09 -6.96 -30.52
N PRO A 226 -0.11 -6.40 -30.27
CA PRO A 226 -0.62 -6.22 -28.92
C PRO A 226 -0.88 -7.58 -28.25
N HIS A 227 -0.63 -7.62 -26.93
CA HIS A 227 -1.00 -8.72 -26.07
C HIS A 227 -2.51 -8.96 -26.09
N THR A 228 -2.91 -10.23 -26.05
CA THR A 228 -4.32 -10.61 -25.91
C THR A 228 -4.62 -10.95 -24.47
N ILE A 229 -5.56 -10.24 -23.87
CA ILE A 229 -5.97 -10.43 -22.47
C ILE A 229 -7.34 -11.09 -22.47
N THR A 230 -7.45 -12.28 -21.89
CA THR A 230 -8.74 -12.93 -21.70
C THR A 230 -9.31 -12.53 -20.35
N VAL A 231 -10.53 -11.99 -20.36
CA VAL A 231 -11.25 -11.56 -19.17
C VAL A 231 -12.57 -12.31 -19.02
N ALA A 232 -12.99 -12.53 -17.78
CA ALA A 232 -14.32 -12.98 -17.43
C ALA A 232 -15.03 -11.87 -16.62
N SER A 233 -16.18 -11.43 -17.10
CA SER A 233 -17.02 -10.43 -16.44
C SER A 233 -18.16 -11.10 -15.66
N GLY A 234 -18.40 -10.60 -14.45
CA GLY A 234 -19.57 -10.94 -13.62
C GLY A 234 -19.23 -11.64 -12.31
N SER A 235 -19.86 -11.18 -11.22
CA SER A 235 -20.02 -11.94 -9.99
C SER A 235 -21.27 -12.83 -10.10
N GLY A 236 -21.20 -13.91 -10.90
CA GLY A 236 -22.36 -14.77 -11.13
C GLY A 236 -22.24 -15.74 -12.32
N THR A 237 -23.25 -16.59 -12.52
CA THR A 237 -23.28 -17.79 -13.38
C THR A 237 -23.25 -17.57 -14.89
N ALA A 238 -23.26 -16.33 -15.39
CA ALA A 238 -23.10 -16.03 -16.81
C ALA A 238 -21.69 -15.52 -17.10
N ARG A 239 -20.73 -16.45 -17.26
CA ARG A 239 -19.34 -16.10 -17.64
C ARG A 239 -19.27 -15.84 -19.14
N GLY A 240 -19.32 -14.57 -19.53
CA GLY A 240 -18.85 -14.16 -20.85
C GLY A 240 -17.32 -14.04 -20.80
N HIS A 241 -16.61 -14.90 -21.54
CA HIS A 241 -15.19 -14.67 -21.81
C HIS A 241 -15.07 -13.64 -22.93
N ARG A 242 -14.30 -12.58 -22.69
CA ARG A 242 -13.98 -11.55 -23.68
C ARG A 242 -12.48 -11.45 -23.85
N ARG A 243 -12.06 -11.00 -25.03
CA ARG A 243 -10.65 -10.73 -25.35
C ARG A 243 -10.46 -9.24 -25.54
N LEU A 244 -9.45 -8.69 -24.88
CA LEU A 244 -9.02 -7.29 -24.99
C LEU A 244 -7.62 -7.27 -25.59
N ALA A 245 -7.29 -6.22 -26.33
CA ALA A 245 -5.94 -5.98 -26.83
C ALA A 245 -5.21 -4.97 -25.95
N ALA A 246 -3.93 -5.20 -25.64
CA ALA A 246 -3.10 -4.20 -24.95
C ALA A 246 -1.71 -4.11 -25.56
N GLY A 247 -1.15 -2.90 -25.67
CA GLY A 247 0.25 -2.73 -26.02
C GLY A 247 1.16 -3.38 -24.97
N ASP A 248 0.92 -3.05 -23.70
CA ASP A 248 1.60 -3.60 -22.53
C ASP A 248 0.62 -4.03 -21.42
N VAL A 249 1.08 -4.91 -20.53
CA VAL A 249 0.30 -5.35 -19.35
C VAL A 249 1.13 -5.22 -18.08
N VAL A 250 0.56 -4.55 -17.07
CA VAL A 250 1.16 -4.45 -15.73
C VAL A 250 0.36 -5.30 -14.76
N ILE A 251 1.02 -6.20 -14.04
CA ILE A 251 0.39 -7.06 -13.02
C ILE A 251 0.65 -6.45 -11.63
N ALA A 252 -0.41 -6.03 -10.95
CA ALA A 252 -0.37 -5.35 -9.65
C ALA A 252 -1.38 -5.97 -8.65
N THR A 253 -1.38 -7.30 -8.52
CA THR A 253 -2.41 -8.08 -7.82
C THR A 253 -2.07 -8.56 -6.39
N ASN A 254 -1.01 -8.01 -5.79
CA ASN A 254 -0.52 -8.40 -4.45
C ASN A 254 -1.60 -8.39 -3.35
#